data_AF-A0A396G4G9-F1
#
_entry.id   AF-A0A396G4G9-F1
#
_cell.length_a   1.000
_cell.length_b   1.000
_cell.length_c   1.000
_cell.angle_alpha   90.00
_cell.angle_beta   90.00
_cell.angle_gamma   90.00
#
_symmetry.space_group_name_H-M   'P 1'
#
loop_
_entity.id
_entity.type
_entity.pdbx_description
1 polymer ?
#
loop_
_entity_poly.entity_id
_entity_poly.type
_entity_poly.pdbx_seq_one_letter_code
_entity_poly.pdbx_strand_id
1 'polypeptide(L)' 'MDELVNLMEQILAELQEMNSKLDDIKGYGSDNSISDLADKLNDIKGLGPYDSLTDVCDKIESLETTITLGDNY' A
#
# COMPACT_ATOMS: atom_id res chain seq x y z
N MET A 1 -42.46 -4.02 24.02
CA MET A 1 -42.24 -4.71 22.73
C MET A 1 -41.71 -3.71 21.72
N ASP A 2 -42.37 -2.56 21.56
CA ASP A 2 -41.96 -1.49 20.62
C ASP A 2 -40.56 -0.92 20.89
N GLU A 3 -40.16 -0.73 22.14
CA GLU A 3 -38.79 -0.28 22.48
C GLU A 3 -37.71 -1.27 22.04
N LEU A 4 -37.99 -2.58 22.16
CA LEU A 4 -37.09 -3.63 21.71
C LEU A 4 -37.00 -3.64 20.18
N VAL A 5 -38.13 -3.45 19.49
CA VAL A 5 -38.16 -3.36 18.03
C VAL A 5 -37.36 -2.13 17.55
N ASN A 6 -37.57 -0.96 18.15
CA ASN A 6 -36.81 0.25 17.81
C ASN A 6 -35.30 0.08 18.04
N LEU A 7 -34.91 -0.58 19.14
CA LEU A 7 -33.50 -0.87 19.41
C LEU A 7 -32.91 -1.81 18.34
N MET A 8 -33.64 -2.84 17.95
CA MET A 8 -33.22 -3.77 16.89
C MET A 8 -33.09 -3.09 15.53
N GLU A 9 -33.96 -2.14 15.20
CA GLU A 9 -33.88 -1.34 13.98
C GLU A 9 -32.64 -0.44 13.96
N GLN A 10 -32.31 0.20 15.09
CA GLN A 10 -31.10 1.00 15.22
C GLN A 10 -29.84 0.15 15.07
N ILE A 11 -29.79 -1.01 15.73
CA ILE A 11 -28.66 -1.96 15.60
C ILE A 11 -28.50 -2.41 14.15
N LEU A 12 -29.61 -2.70 13.44
CA LEU A 12 -29.56 -3.08 12.03
C LEU A 12 -28.98 -1.95 11.16
N ALA A 13 -29.40 -0.71 11.39
CA ALA A 13 -28.88 0.45 10.66
C ALA A 13 -27.38 0.64 10.89
N GLU A 14 -26.92 0.56 12.14
CA GLU A 14 -25.49 0.67 12.46
C GLU A 14 -24.67 -0.47 11.85
N LEU A 15 -25.18 -1.71 11.83
CA LEU A 15 -24.52 -2.84 11.19
C LEU A 15 -24.41 -2.67 9.67
N GLN A 16 -25.46 -2.13 9.02
CA GLN A 16 -25.45 -1.81 7.60
C GLN A 16 -24.44 -0.71 7.27
N GLU A 17 -24.39 0.35 8.08
CA GLU A 17 -23.40 1.42 7.92
C GLU A 17 -21.97 0.90 8.12
N MET A 18 -21.76 0.04 9.12
CA MET A 18 -20.47 -0.58 9.39
C MET A 18 -20.00 -1.46 8.23
N ASN A 19 -20.89 -2.26 7.66
CA ASN A 19 -20.59 -3.07 6.47
C ASN A 19 -20.19 -2.18 5.28
N SER A 20 -20.90 -1.07 5.03
CA SER A 20 -20.52 -0.15 3.95
C SER A 20 -19.13 0.43 4.14
N LYS A 21 -18.78 0.85 5.37
CA LYS A 21 -17.44 1.38 5.67
C LYS A 21 -16.35 0.31 5.53
N LEU A 22 -16.67 -0.95 5.85
CA LEU A 22 -15.73 -2.07 5.67
C LEU A 22 -15.47 -2.37 4.19
N ASP A 23 -16.48 -2.24 3.32
CA ASP A 23 -16.30 -2.40 1.88
C ASP A 23 -15.42 -1.30 1.29
N ASP A 24 -15.57 -0.05 1.76
CA ASP A 24 -14.67 1.06 1.38
C ASP A 24 -13.21 0.82 1.81
N ILE A 25 -12.99 0.21 2.99
CA ILE A 25 -11.64 -0.11 3.48
C ILE A 25 -11.00 -1.25 2.70
N LYS A 26 -11.78 -2.26 2.30
CA LYS A 26 -11.29 -3.35 1.44
C LYS A 26 -10.84 -2.79 0.10
N GLY A 27 -11.51 -1.77 -0.43
CA GLY A 27 -11.24 -1.24 -1.76
C GLY A 27 -11.96 -2.03 -2.85
N TYR A 28 -11.76 -1.63 -4.11
CA TYR A 28 -12.52 -2.13 -5.26
C TYR A 28 -11.62 -2.83 -6.29
N GLY A 29 -12.13 -3.89 -6.93
CA GLY A 29 -11.41 -4.62 -7.98
C GLY A 29 -10.51 -5.74 -7.44
N SER A 30 -9.40 -5.99 -8.14
CA SER A 30 -8.45 -7.08 -7.82
C SER A 30 -7.57 -6.79 -6.60
N ASP A 31 -7.49 -5.54 -6.17
CA ASP A 31 -6.66 -5.08 -5.05
C ASP A 31 -7.55 -4.72 -3.87
N ASN A 32 -8.26 -5.72 -3.35
CA ASN A 32 -9.31 -5.54 -2.35
C ASN A 32 -8.87 -5.93 -0.93
N SER A 33 -7.56 -6.11 -0.74
CA SER A 33 -6.98 -6.46 0.54
C SER A 33 -5.68 -5.72 0.81
N ILE A 34 -5.36 -5.57 2.10
CA ILE A 34 -4.07 -5.04 2.57
C ILE A 34 -2.91 -5.92 2.06
N SER A 35 -3.17 -7.22 1.83
CA SER A 35 -2.20 -8.15 1.23
C SER A 35 -1.81 -7.70 -0.18
N ASP A 36 -2.80 -7.36 -1.02
CA ASP A 36 -2.54 -6.92 -2.40
C ASP A 36 -1.72 -5.62 -2.43
N LEU A 37 -2.01 -4.70 -1.49
CA LEU A 37 -1.22 -3.47 -1.33
C LEU A 37 0.21 -3.76 -0.86
N ALA A 38 0.39 -4.72 0.05
CA ALA A 38 1.72 -5.12 0.53
C ALA A 38 2.55 -5.76 -0.60
N ASP A 39 1.94 -6.57 -1.45
CA ASP A 39 2.59 -7.18 -2.61
C ASP A 39 3.02 -6.11 -3.63
N LYS A 40 2.14 -5.15 -3.95
CA LYS A 40 2.52 -4.01 -4.82
C LYS A 40 3.60 -3.12 -4.23
N LEU A 41 3.59 -2.93 -2.91
CA LEU A 41 4.66 -2.21 -2.21
C LEU A 41 6.00 -2.94 -2.31
N ASN A 42 5.99 -4.28 -2.29
CA ASN A 42 7.20 -5.07 -2.52
C ASN A 42 7.70 -4.93 -3.97
N ASP A 43 6.82 -4.86 -4.96
CA ASP A 43 7.21 -4.60 -6.35
C ASP A 43 7.91 -3.23 -6.52
N ILE A 44 7.49 -2.21 -5.74
CA ILE A 44 8.11 -0.88 -5.74
C ILE A 44 9.50 -0.89 -5.09
N LYS A 45 9.74 -1.77 -4.10
CA LYS A 45 11.04 -1.85 -3.43
C LYS A 45 12.16 -2.25 -4.40
N GLY A 46 11.85 -2.98 -5.48
CA GLY A 46 12.88 -3.46 -6.40
C GLY A 46 13.35 -4.86 -6.02
N LEU A 47 14.35 -5.39 -6.73
CA LEU A 47 14.73 -6.80 -6.64
C LEU A 47 16.25 -6.98 -6.53
N GLY A 48 16.64 -8.00 -5.76
CA GLY A 48 18.03 -8.41 -5.63
C GLY A 48 18.87 -7.36 -4.89
N PRO A 49 20.04 -6.94 -5.41
CA PRO A 49 20.92 -5.98 -4.73
C PRO A 49 20.45 -4.52 -4.86
N TYR A 50 19.33 -4.26 -5.53
CA TYR A 50 18.71 -2.94 -5.65
C TYR A 50 17.26 -3.05 -5.18
N ASP A 51 17.09 -3.31 -3.88
CA ASP A 51 15.81 -3.48 -3.19
C ASP A 51 15.32 -2.20 -2.50
N SER A 52 15.96 -1.08 -2.86
CA SER A 52 15.51 0.26 -2.54
C SER A 52 15.91 1.29 -3.61
N LEU A 53 15.20 2.44 -3.62
CA LEU A 53 15.63 3.62 -4.37
C LEU A 53 16.99 4.15 -3.90
N THR A 54 17.35 3.92 -2.63
CA THR A 54 18.66 4.30 -2.08
C THR A 54 19.78 3.56 -2.80
N ASP A 55 19.65 2.25 -3.03
CA ASP A 55 20.68 1.47 -3.74
C ASP A 55 20.90 1.96 -5.17
N VAL A 56 19.81 2.39 -5.82
CA VAL A 56 19.88 2.99 -7.16
C VAL A 56 20.62 4.33 -7.12
N CYS A 57 20.32 5.19 -6.14
CA CYS A 57 21.02 6.46 -5.94
C CYS A 57 22.52 6.23 -5.68
N ASP A 58 22.87 5.33 -4.77
CA ASP A 58 24.27 4.99 -4.44
C ASP A 58 25.01 4.48 -5.68
N LYS A 59 24.34 3.67 -6.51
CA LYS A 59 24.92 3.17 -7.76
C LYS A 59 25.16 4.29 -8.77
N ILE A 60 24.23 5.23 -8.89
CA ILE A 60 24.36 6.39 -9.77
C ILE A 60 25.53 7.27 -9.32
N GLU A 61 25.65 7.54 -8.02
CA GLU A 61 26.76 8.34 -7.46
C GLU A 61 28.13 7.68 -7.70
N SER A 62 28.20 6.35 -7.55
CA SER A 62 29.40 5.58 -7.87
C SER A 62 29.78 5.66 -9.36
N LEU A 63 28.79 5.61 -10.26
CA LEU A 63 29.01 5.77 -11.69
C LEU A 63 29.46 7.18 -12.05
N GLU A 64 28.84 8.21 -11.47
CA GLU A 64 29.23 9.61 -11.64
C GLU A 64 30.69 9.84 -11.20
N THR A 65 31.06 9.31 -10.03
CA THR A 65 32.45 9.33 -9.54
C THR A 65 33.41 8.66 -10.52
N THR A 66 33.01 7.51 -11.09
CA THR A 66 33.85 6.76 -12.04
C THR A 66 34.05 7.53 -13.34
N ILE A 67 33.00 8.15 -13.87
CA ILE A 67 33.06 8.93 -15.11
C ILE A 67 33.92 10.18 -14.90
N THR A 68 33.64 10.94 -13.83
CA THR A 68 34.35 12.19 -13.52
C THR A 68 35.83 11.99 -13.21
N LEU A 69 36.21 10.88 -12.57
CA LEU A 69 37.61 10.56 -12.28
C LEU A 69 38.30 9.81 -13.42
N GLY A 70 37.56 8.99 -14.16
CA GLY A 70 38.05 8.18 -15.28
C GLY A 70 38.40 8.97 -16.53
N ASP A 71 37.78 10.14 -16.72
CA ASP A 71 38.07 11.06 -17.84
C ASP A 71 39.36 11.89 -17.65
N ASN A 72 40.12 11.69 -16.56
CA ASN A 72 41.38 12.38 -16.28
C ASN A 72 42.65 11.63 -16.74
N TYR A 73 42.54 10.69 -17.68
CA TYR A 73 43.69 10.00 -18.29
C TYR A 73 43.75 10.17 -19.81
#